data_AF-X1E6S4-F1
#
_entry.id   AF-X1E6S4-F1
#
_cell.length_a   1.000
_cell.length_b   1.000
_cell.length_c   1.000
_cell.angle_alpha   90.00
_cell.angle_beta   90.00
_cell.angle_gamma   90.00
#
_symmetry.space_group_name_H-M   'P 1'
#
loop_
_entity.id
_entity.type
_entity.pdbx_description
1 polymer ?
#
loop_
_entity_poly.entity_id
_entity_poly.type
_entity_poly.pdbx_seq_one_letter_code
_entity_poly.pdbx_strand_id
1 'polypeptide(L)' 'MEEHSGKPLAKTAFCYLGDARYNMGNSLLVGGAIMGMDVRLCAPKGFLPTDEFSKLIRDIRGSEYVSKSQFMLADS' A
#
# COMPACT_ATOMS: atom_id res chain seq x y z
N MET A 1 1.47 14.33 5.42
CA MET A 1 2.02 14.10 4.07
C MET A 1 1.66 15.25 3.13
N GLU A 2 0.38 15.59 3.01
CA GLU A 2 -0.08 16.75 2.21
C GLU A 2 0.57 18.07 2.65
N GLU A 3 0.46 18.41 3.93
CA GLU A 3 1.03 19.64 4.53
C GLU A 3 2.55 19.77 4.35
N HIS A 4 3.28 18.64 4.30
CA HIS A 4 4.73 18.64 4.21
C HIS A 4 5.23 18.57 2.77
N SER A 5 4.52 17.87 1.88
CA SER A 5 4.96 17.65 0.51
C SER A 5 4.62 18.79 -0.44
N GLY A 6 3.60 19.60 -0.11
CA GLY A 6 3.06 20.64 -1.01
C GLY A 6 2.43 20.06 -2.29
N LYS A 7 2.25 18.74 -2.36
CA LYS A 7 1.67 18.03 -3.50
C LYS A 7 0.27 17.54 -3.13
N PRO A 8 -0.67 17.49 -4.09
CA PRO A 8 -1.91 16.75 -3.90
C PRO A 8 -1.62 15.30 -3.49
N LEU A 9 -2.46 14.71 -2.62
CA LEU A 9 -2.28 13.33 -2.16
C LEU A 9 -2.16 12.33 -3.31
N ALA A 10 -2.92 12.50 -4.39
CA ALA A 10 -2.85 11.66 -5.58
C ALA A 10 -1.50 11.69 -6.32
N LYS A 11 -0.60 12.63 -5.97
CA LYS A 11 0.78 12.74 -6.50
C LYS A 11 1.83 12.45 -5.43
N THR A 12 1.42 11.87 -4.30
CA THR A 12 2.31 11.49 -3.19
C THR A 12 2.59 10.00 -3.23
N ALA A 13 3.86 9.64 -3.09
CA ALA A 13 4.32 8.25 -2.98
C ALA A 13 4.98 8.03 -1.61
N PHE A 14 4.74 6.87 -0.99
CA PHE A 14 5.46 6.46 0.21
C PHE A 14 5.53 4.94 0.35
N CYS A 15 6.46 4.47 1.18
CA CYS A 15 6.61 3.06 1.50
C CYS A 15 6.47 2.84 3.01
N TYR A 16 5.69 1.84 3.39
CA TYR A 16 5.67 1.30 4.75
C TYR A 16 6.59 0.09 4.83
N LEU A 17 7.50 0.07 5.82
CA LEU A 17 8.43 -1.03 6.05
C LEU A 17 8.07 -1.68 7.39
N GLY A 18 7.84 -2.99 7.41
CA GLY A 18 7.55 -3.73 8.64
C GLY A 18 6.48 -4.80 8.46
N ASP A 19 5.74 -5.11 9.54
CA ASP A 19 4.64 -6.07 9.48
C ASP A 19 3.41 -5.47 8.79
N ALA A 20 3.28 -5.77 7.50
CA ALA A 20 2.21 -5.24 6.65
C ALA A 20 0.96 -6.13 6.63
N ARG A 21 0.87 -7.19 7.43
CA ARG A 21 -0.33 -8.08 7.50
C ARG A 21 -1.51 -7.46 8.22
N TYR A 22 -1.21 -6.62 9.18
CA TYR A 22 -2.18 -6.15 10.16
C TYR A 22 -2.67 -4.75 9.85
N ASN A 23 -3.36 -4.15 10.83
CA ASN A 23 -4.08 -2.90 10.70
C ASN A 23 -3.27 -1.76 10.07
N MET A 24 -1.99 -1.59 10.38
CA MET A 24 -1.21 -0.47 9.82
C MET A 24 -0.99 -0.59 8.31
N GLY A 25 -0.38 -1.68 7.84
CA GLY A 25 -0.19 -1.92 6.41
C GLY A 25 -1.51 -1.87 5.64
N ASN A 26 -2.54 -2.50 6.20
CA ASN A 26 -3.88 -2.54 5.61
C ASN A 26 -4.53 -1.14 5.53
N SER A 27 -4.51 -0.37 6.62
CA SER A 27 -5.13 0.96 6.67
C SER A 27 -4.42 1.95 5.74
N LEU A 28 -3.10 1.89 5.69
CA LEU A 28 -2.29 2.72 4.79
C LEU A 28 -2.58 2.40 3.32
N LEU A 29 -2.73 1.11 2.98
CA LEU A 29 -3.03 0.69 1.62
C LEU A 29 -4.46 1.08 1.19
N VAL A 30 -5.46 0.93 2.07
CA VAL A 30 -6.85 1.37 1.82
C VAL A 30 -6.93 2.88 1.67
N GLY A 31 -6.36 3.63 2.63
CA GLY A 31 -6.35 5.09 2.57
C GLY A 31 -5.64 5.61 1.32
N GLY A 32 -4.50 4.99 0.98
CA GLY A 32 -3.78 5.25 -0.25
C GLY A 32 -4.61 4.98 -1.51
N ALA A 33 -5.33 3.85 -1.54
CA ALA A 33 -6.20 3.48 -2.65
C ALA A 33 -7.29 4.54 -2.85
N ILE A 34 -8.02 4.90 -1.79
CA ILE A 34 -9.10 5.88 -1.88
C ILE A 34 -8.57 7.25 -2.35
N MET A 35 -7.45 7.71 -1.79
CA MET A 35 -6.87 9.02 -2.06
C MET A 35 -6.03 9.08 -3.34
N GLY A 36 -5.71 7.93 -3.93
CA GLY A 36 -4.91 7.81 -5.14
C GLY A 36 -3.42 8.01 -5.00
N MET A 37 -2.91 7.70 -3.82
CA MET A 37 -1.50 7.76 -3.51
C MET A 37 -0.78 6.54 -4.11
N ASP A 38 0.53 6.64 -4.37
CA ASP A 38 1.39 5.47 -4.65
C ASP A 38 1.88 4.91 -3.31
N VAL A 39 1.14 3.93 -2.76
CA VAL A 39 1.45 3.31 -1.47
C VAL A 39 2.08 1.95 -1.67
N ARG A 40 3.31 1.79 -1.18
CA ARG A 40 4.05 0.53 -1.26
C ARG A 40 4.22 -0.08 0.12
N LEU A 41 4.08 -1.39 0.22
CA LEU A 41 4.33 -2.16 1.44
C LEU A 41 5.57 -3.01 1.21
N CYS A 42 6.57 -2.85 2.07
CA CYS A 42 7.79 -3.62 2.04
C CYS A 42 7.91 -4.45 3.32
N ALA A 43 7.85 -5.77 3.15
CA ALA A 43 7.84 -6.71 4.27
C ALA A 43 8.45 -8.06 3.82
N PRO A 44 8.96 -8.89 4.74
CA PRO A 44 9.26 -10.27 4.43
C PRO A 44 8.01 -11.01 3.93
N LYS A 45 8.18 -12.09 3.15
CA LYS A 45 7.07 -12.80 2.47
C LYS A 45 5.90 -13.16 3.40
N GLY A 46 6.20 -13.59 4.63
CA GLY A 46 5.19 -13.96 5.61
C GLY A 46 4.50 -12.79 6.29
N PHE A 47 4.83 -11.54 5.94
CA PHE A 47 4.40 -10.30 6.60
C PHE A 47 3.71 -9.32 5.62
N LEU A 48 3.38 -9.77 4.41
CA LEU A 48 2.57 -9.01 3.45
C LEU A 48 1.07 -9.20 3.69
N PRO A 49 0.20 -8.31 3.19
CA PRO A 49 -1.25 -8.49 3.26
C PRO A 49 -1.72 -9.82 2.67
N THR A 50 -2.85 -10.31 3.17
CA THR A 50 -3.46 -11.54 2.67
C THR A 50 -3.99 -11.37 1.25
N ASP A 51 -4.21 -12.49 0.55
CA ASP A 51 -4.81 -12.49 -0.78
C ASP A 51 -6.25 -11.93 -0.76
N GLU A 52 -7.00 -12.21 0.30
CA GLU A 52 -8.34 -11.65 0.52
C GLU A 52 -8.31 -10.12 0.62
N PHE A 53 -7.33 -9.59 1.36
CA PHE A 53 -7.16 -8.14 1.47
C PHE A 53 -6.72 -7.53 0.15
N SER A 54 -5.82 -8.20 -0.57
CA SER A 54 -5.42 -7.78 -1.92
C SER A 54 -6.61 -7.73 -2.88
N LYS A 55 -7.58 -8.64 -2.75
CA LYS A 55 -8.83 -8.60 -3.53
C LYS A 55 -9.68 -7.38 -3.17
N LEU A 56 -9.86 -7.08 -1.87
CA LEU A 56 -10.58 -5.88 -1.43
C LEU A 56 -10.01 -4.60 -2.05
N ILE A 57 -8.68 -4.47 -2.09
CA ILE A 57 -8.05 -3.28 -2.70
C ILE A 57 -8.31 -3.21 -4.21
N ARG A 58 -8.34 -4.35 -4.92
CA ARG A 58 -8.72 -4.38 -6.34
C ARG A 58 -10.16 -3.91 -6.56
N ASP A 59 -11.06 -4.25 -5.65
CA ASP A 59 -12.46 -3.79 -5.73
C ASP A 59 -12.58 -2.28 -5.49
N ILE A 60 -11.67 -1.68 -4.70
CA ILE A 60 -11.64 -0.23 -4.42
C ILE A 60 -11.06 0.58 -5.58
N ARG A 61 -9.95 0.12 -6.20
CA ARG A 61 -9.17 0.95 -7.15
C ARG A 61 -8.77 0.24 -8.45
N GLY A 62 -9.39 -0.89 -8.76
CA GLY A 62 -9.05 -1.65 -9.95
C GLY A 62 -7.81 -2.52 -9.77
N SER A 63 -7.60 -3.41 -10.74
CA SER A 63 -6.55 -4.43 -10.66
C SER A 63 -5.15 -3.87 -10.86
N GLU A 64 -5.02 -2.72 -11.54
CA GLU A 64 -3.76 -2.03 -11.78
C GLU A 64 -3.10 -1.53 -10.49
N TYR A 65 -3.90 -1.25 -9.47
CA TYR A 65 -3.45 -0.74 -8.17
C TYR A 65 -3.01 -1.85 -7.21
N VAL A 66 -3.11 -3.13 -7.59
CA VAL A 66 -2.63 -4.24 -6.75
C VAL A 66 -1.68 -5.09 -7.57
N SER A 67 -0.56 -4.48 -7.92
CA SER A 67 0.51 -5.11 -8.70
C SER A 67 1.66 -5.56 -7.80
N LYS A 68 2.57 -6.38 -8.35
CA LYS A 68 3.77 -6.83 -7.63
C LYS A 68 4.66 -5.68 -7.17
N SER A 69 4.62 -4.52 -7.82
CA SER A 69 5.43 -3.36 -7.38
C SER A 69 4.91 -2.75 -6.07
N GLN A 70 3.69 -3.06 -5.66
CA GLN A 70 3.08 -2.55 -4.44
C GLN A 70 3.41 -3.39 -3.20
N PHE A 71 3.79 -4.65 -3.41
CA PHE A 71 4.24 -5.58 -2.39
C PHE A 71 5.70 -5.93 -2.63
N MET A 72 6.59 -5.16 -1.99
CA MET A 72 8.02 -5.38 -2.06
C MET A 72 8.43 -6.41 -1.02
N LEU A 73 9.21 -7.39 -1.44
CA LEU A 73 9.87 -8.30 -0.51
C LEU A 73 11.10 -7.57 0.04
N ALA A 74 11.18 -7.46 1.36
CA ALA A 74 12.43 -7.10 2.01
C ALA A 74 13.39 -8.29 1.86
N ASP A 75 14.52 -8.09 1.20
CA ASP A 75 15.59 -9.09 1.15
C ASP A 75 16.06 -9.39 2.59
N SER A 76 16.15 -10.67 2.92
CA SER A 76 16.62 -11.18 4.22
C SER A 76 18.12 -11.39 4.25
#